data_AF-A0A4Y7JQM7-F1
#
_entry.id   AF-A0A4Y7JQM7-F1
#
_cell.length_a   1.000
_cell.length_b   1.000
_cell.length_c   1.000
_cell.angle_alpha   90.00
_cell.angle_beta   90.00
_cell.angle_gamma   90.00
#
_symmetry.space_group_name_H-M   'P 1'
#
loop_
_entity.id
_entity.type
_entity.pdbx_description
1 polymer ?
#
loop_
_entity_poly.entity_id
_entity_poly.type
_entity_poly.pdbx_seq_one_letter_code
_entity_poly.pdbx_strand_id
1 'polypeptide(L)'
;MTSNVGSSVIEKGGRGMGFDLDYDEKDTSYNRIKSLVQEELKHYFRPEFLNRLDEMIVFRQLTKLEVREIADIMLQEVFERLRTKEIEIQVTDRFRDRVVDEGYDPSYGARPLRRAIMKLLEDSMAEKMLGGRDYRGRFSHHRCRW
;
A
#
# COMPACT_ATOMS: atom_id res chain seq x y z
N MET A 1 7.22 17.67 7.64
CA MET A 1 7.43 16.72 8.77
C MET A 1 6.27 15.73 8.76
N THR A 2 6.48 14.46 9.13
CA THR A 2 5.41 13.46 9.30
C THR A 2 5.41 12.93 10.73
N SER A 3 4.23 12.59 11.26
CA SER A 3 4.06 12.06 12.61
C SER A 3 2.94 11.02 12.64
N ASN A 4 3.05 10.04 13.53
CA ASN A 4 2.03 9.00 13.72
C ASN A 4 1.00 9.36 14.82
N VAL A 5 1.06 10.58 15.37
CA VAL A 5 0.08 11.07 16.37
C VAL A 5 -1.31 11.11 15.72
N GLY A 6 -2.32 10.54 16.39
CA GLY A 6 -3.69 10.41 15.86
C GLY A 6 -3.94 9.19 14.96
N SER A 7 -2.99 8.26 14.81
CA SER A 7 -3.18 7.06 13.97
C SER A 7 -4.37 6.19 14.40
N SER A 8 -4.63 6.08 15.70
CA SER A 8 -5.76 5.30 16.25
C SER A 8 -7.13 5.89 15.91
N VAL A 9 -7.21 7.21 15.75
CA VAL A 9 -8.43 7.93 15.36
C VAL A 9 -8.72 7.68 13.88
N ILE A 10 -7.68 7.74 13.05
CA ILE A 10 -7.76 7.47 11.61
C ILE A 10 -8.14 6.01 11.38
N GLU A 11 -7.60 5.07 12.17
CA GLU A 11 -7.89 3.64 12.05
C GLU A 11 -9.35 3.29 12.33
N LYS A 12 -9.98 4.00 13.27
CA LYS A 12 -11.39 3.83 13.59
C LYS A 12 -12.32 4.53 12.59
N GLY A 13 -11.79 5.16 11.55
CA GLY A 13 -12.54 5.84 10.50
C GLY A 13 -13.43 6.98 11.01
N GLY A 14 -13.12 7.56 12.17
CA GLY A 14 -13.96 8.59 12.79
C GLY A 14 -15.39 8.14 13.12
N ARG A 15 -15.68 6.82 13.18
CA ARG A 15 -17.01 6.30 13.55
C ARG A 15 -17.27 6.52 15.04
N GLY A 16 -18.05 7.56 15.32
CA GLY A 16 -18.86 7.64 16.53
C GLY A 16 -19.97 6.58 16.47
N MET A 17 -20.29 6.00 17.62
CA MET A 17 -21.36 5.02 17.80
C MET A 17 -22.71 5.65 17.43
N GLY A 18 -23.29 5.28 16.27
CA GLY A 18 -24.66 5.61 15.85
C GLY A 18 -24.79 6.78 14.88
N PHE A 19 -25.66 6.59 13.87
CA PHE A 19 -26.02 7.48 12.74
C PHE A 19 -25.19 7.33 11.45
N ASP A 20 -25.58 6.35 10.63
CA ASP A 20 -25.44 6.42 9.16
C ASP A 20 -26.48 7.41 8.64
N LEU A 21 -26.03 8.56 8.14
CA LEU A 21 -26.82 9.39 7.23
C LEU A 21 -26.04 9.52 5.93
N ASP A 22 -26.58 8.80 4.97
CA ASP A 22 -26.13 8.56 3.60
C ASP A 22 -26.34 9.84 2.76
N TYR A 23 -25.52 10.88 2.93
CA TYR A 23 -25.38 12.01 1.99
C TYR A 23 -24.05 12.75 2.23
N ASP A 24 -23.19 12.87 1.20
CA ASP A 24 -21.86 13.52 1.20
C ASP A 24 -20.82 13.01 2.23
N GLU A 25 -20.63 11.68 2.28
CA GLU A 25 -19.78 10.98 3.28
C GLU A 25 -18.31 11.40 3.30
N LYS A 26 -17.68 11.70 2.16
CA LYS A 26 -16.21 11.82 2.09
C LYS A 26 -15.68 13.10 2.76
N ASP A 27 -16.33 14.23 2.53
CA ASP A 27 -15.84 15.52 3.01
C ASP A 27 -16.21 15.75 4.49
N THR A 28 -17.40 15.30 4.88
CA THR A 28 -17.86 15.31 6.28
C THR A 28 -17.03 14.37 7.16
N SER A 29 -16.69 13.18 6.66
CA SER A 29 -15.80 12.24 7.36
C SER A 29 -14.37 12.77 7.48
N TYR A 30 -13.83 13.37 6.42
CA TYR A 30 -12.49 13.97 6.45
C TYR A 30 -12.38 15.09 7.47
N ASN A 31 -13.33 16.03 7.48
CA ASN A 31 -13.33 17.13 8.44
C ASN A 31 -13.45 16.64 9.88
N ARG A 32 -14.28 15.61 10.15
CA ARG A 32 -14.38 14.98 11.46
C ARG A 32 -13.06 14.34 11.91
N ILE A 33 -12.42 13.55 11.04
CA ILE A 33 -11.13 12.92 11.34
C ILE A 33 -10.06 13.99 11.58
N LYS A 34 -10.04 15.05 10.77
CA LYS A 34 -9.10 16.17 10.91
C LYS A 34 -9.26 16.87 12.26
N SER A 35 -10.49 17.13 12.71
CA SER A 35 -10.73 17.74 14.03
C SER A 35 -10.23 16.86 15.18
N LEU A 36 -10.52 15.55 15.13
CA LEU A 36 -10.08 14.61 16.16
C LEU A 36 -8.54 14.48 16.20
N VAL A 37 -7.89 14.43 15.04
CA VAL A 37 -6.41 14.43 14.96
C VAL A 37 -5.83 15.75 15.48
N GLN A 38 -6.48 16.89 15.21
CA GLN A 38 -6.03 18.19 15.71
C GLN A 38 -6.11 18.30 17.24
N GLU A 39 -7.11 17.66 17.86
CA GLU A 39 -7.22 17.58 19.32
C GLU A 39 -6.06 16.78 19.91
N GLU A 40 -5.77 15.59 19.38
CA GLU A 40 -4.62 14.76 19.77
C GLU A 40 -3.27 15.50 19.59
N LEU A 41 -3.13 16.26 18.49
CA LEU A 41 -1.93 17.07 18.24
C LEU A 41 -1.74 18.19 19.27
N LYS A 42 -2.82 18.83 19.75
CA LYS A 42 -2.76 19.85 20.81
C LYS A 42 -2.35 19.26 22.16
N HIS A 43 -2.70 17.99 22.42
CA HIS A 43 -2.27 17.30 23.64
C HIS A 43 -0.79 16.91 23.59
N TYR A 44 -0.27 16.57 22.41
CA TYR A 44 1.10 16.09 22.25
C TYR A 44 2.14 17.19 21.98
N PHE A 45 1.80 18.18 21.15
CA PHE A 45 2.70 19.27 20.76
C PHE A 45 2.35 20.59 21.43
N ARG A 46 3.37 21.40 21.69
CA ARG A 46 3.18 22.75 22.23
C ARG A 46 2.58 23.70 21.18
N PRO A 47 1.75 24.67 21.58
CA PRO A 47 1.09 25.60 20.65
C PRO A 47 2.08 26.43 19.82
N GLU A 48 3.26 26.77 20.35
CA GLU A 48 4.27 27.52 19.59
C GLU A 48 4.82 26.73 18.40
N PHE A 49 4.86 25.40 18.52
CA PHE A 49 5.25 24.52 17.41
C PHE A 49 4.14 24.42 16.37
N LEU A 50 2.89 24.24 16.80
CA LEU A 50 1.75 24.14 15.88
C LEU A 50 1.54 25.44 15.09
N ASN A 51 1.79 26.60 15.71
CA ASN A 51 1.72 27.91 15.05
C ASN A 51 2.84 28.13 14.00
N ARG A 52 3.83 27.24 13.90
CA ARG A 52 4.88 27.27 12.86
C ARG A 52 4.59 26.35 11.68
N LEU A 53 3.46 25.65 11.68
CA LEU A 53 3.05 24.77 10.59
C LEU A 53 2.05 25.51 9.71
N ASP A 54 2.39 25.72 8.44
CA ASP A 54 1.52 26.42 7.49
C ASP A 54 0.25 25.61 7.17
N GLU A 55 0.40 24.30 6.96
CA GLU A 55 -0.70 23.41 6.64
C GLU A 55 -0.53 22.03 7.31
N MET A 56 -1.65 21.48 7.79
CA MET A 56 -1.73 20.12 8.31
C MET A 56 -2.54 19.24 7.37
N ILE A 57 -1.86 18.26 6.78
CA ILE A 57 -2.45 17.27 5.88
C ILE A 57 -2.67 15.96 6.66
N VAL A 58 -3.90 15.46 6.67
CA VAL A 58 -4.26 14.20 7.32
C VAL A 58 -4.38 13.11 6.26
N PHE A 59 -3.62 12.04 6.40
CA PHE A 59 -3.69 10.90 5.50
C PHE A 59 -4.85 9.98 5.90
N ARG A 60 -5.66 9.61 4.92
CA ARG A 60 -6.75 8.65 5.07
C ARG A 60 -6.19 7.24 4.89
N GLN A 61 -6.92 6.24 5.38
CA GLN A 61 -6.62 4.86 5.03
C GLN A 61 -6.82 4.62 3.54
N LEU A 62 -5.95 3.79 2.97
CA LEU A 62 -6.06 3.37 1.59
C LEU A 62 -7.21 2.38 1.44
N THR A 63 -8.01 2.59 0.40
CA THR A 63 -8.98 1.61 -0.07
C THR A 63 -8.27 0.44 -0.74
N LYS A 64 -8.94 -0.73 -0.80
CA LYS A 64 -8.41 -1.90 -1.49
C LYS A 64 -8.10 -1.63 -2.97
N LEU A 65 -8.86 -0.73 -3.61
CA LEU A 65 -8.61 -0.32 -5.00
C LEU A 65 -7.32 0.48 -5.14
N GLU A 66 -7.08 1.46 -4.28
CA GLU A 66 -5.82 2.22 -4.27
C GLU A 66 -4.62 1.31 -3.95
N VAL A 67 -4.81 0.31 -3.09
CA VAL A 67 -3.77 -0.69 -2.78
C VAL A 67 -3.44 -1.56 -3.99
N ARG A 68 -4.45 -1.88 -4.83
CA ARG A 68 -4.23 -2.58 -6.10
C ARG A 68 -3.37 -1.75 -7.05
N GLU A 69 -3.65 -0.46 -7.19
CA GLU A 69 -2.84 0.43 -8.02
C GLU A 69 -1.40 0.52 -7.52
N ILE A 70 -1.20 0.59 -6.19
CA ILE A 70 0.14 0.57 -5.59
C ILE A 70 0.84 -0.77 -5.88
N ALA A 71 0.13 -1.90 -5.77
CA ALA A 71 0.69 -3.20 -6.08
C ALA A 71 1.15 -3.30 -7.55
N ASP A 72 0.38 -2.73 -8.47
CA ASP A 72 0.73 -2.68 -9.89
C ASP A 72 2.01 -1.87 -10.14
N ILE A 73 2.15 -0.70 -9.51
CA ILE A 73 3.38 0.12 -9.59
C ILE A 73 4.59 -0.67 -9.07
N MET A 74 4.44 -1.33 -7.91
CA MET A 74 5.53 -2.11 -7.30
C MET A 74 5.91 -3.33 -8.14
N LEU A 75 4.94 -4.00 -8.77
CA LEU A 75 5.21 -5.10 -9.69
C LEU A 75 5.94 -4.61 -10.94
N GLN A 76 5.56 -3.45 -11.46
CA GLN A 76 6.24 -2.84 -12.61
C GLN A 76 7.70 -2.51 -12.29
N GLU A 77 8.01 -2.01 -11.09
CA GLU A 77 9.40 -1.82 -10.63
C GLU A 77 10.20 -3.13 -10.61
N VAL A 78 9.57 -4.25 -10.23
CA VAL A 78 10.21 -5.57 -10.28
C VAL A 78 10.46 -5.99 -11.73
N PHE A 79 9.48 -5.83 -12.62
CA PHE A 79 9.61 -6.20 -14.03
C PHE A 79 10.70 -5.41 -14.73
N GLU A 80 10.81 -4.10 -14.49
CA GLU A 80 11.90 -3.29 -15.06
C GLU A 80 13.27 -3.77 -14.57
N ARG A 81 13.42 -4.08 -13.28
CA ARG A 81 14.66 -4.67 -12.73
C ARG A 81 15.00 -6.01 -13.38
N LEU A 82 14.01 -6.86 -13.64
CA LEU A 82 14.21 -8.15 -14.30
C LEU A 82 14.54 -8.00 -15.79
N ARG A 83 13.97 -7.01 -16.46
CA ARG A 83 14.25 -6.73 -17.88
C ARG A 83 15.72 -6.34 -18.08
N THR A 84 16.34 -5.64 -17.13
CA THR A 84 17.80 -5.36 -17.17
C THR A 84 18.67 -6.61 -17.12
N LYS A 85 18.11 -7.76 -16.70
CA LYS A 85 18.76 -9.07 -16.69
C LYS A 85 18.29 -9.96 -17.85
N GLU A 86 17.63 -9.37 -18.87
CA GLU A 86 17.03 -10.07 -20.01
C GLU A 86 15.92 -11.07 -19.64
N ILE A 87 15.29 -10.87 -18.47
CA ILE A 87 14.20 -11.72 -17.99
C ILE A 87 12.87 -10.99 -18.20
N GLU A 88 12.01 -11.55 -19.05
CA GLU A 88 10.64 -11.05 -19.26
C GLU A 88 9.64 -11.89 -18.46
N ILE A 89 8.76 -11.21 -17.72
CA ILE A 89 7.73 -11.84 -16.88
C ILE A 89 6.39 -11.21 -17.18
N GLN A 90 5.36 -12.07 -17.26
CA GLN A 90 3.98 -11.63 -17.31
C GLN A 90 3.21 -12.25 -16.15
N VAL A 91 2.51 -11.41 -15.40
CA VAL A 91 1.61 -11.83 -14.33
C VAL A 91 0.16 -11.71 -14.79
N THR A 92 -0.66 -12.65 -14.34
CA THR A 92 -2.10 -12.66 -14.52
C THR A 92 -2.78 -11.71 -13.54
N ASP A 93 -3.99 -11.25 -13.86
CA ASP A 93 -4.79 -10.43 -12.94
C ASP A 93 -5.05 -11.16 -11.62
N ARG A 94 -5.24 -12.49 -11.68
CA ARG A 94 -5.38 -13.34 -10.50
C ARG A 94 -4.16 -13.30 -9.58
N PHE A 95 -2.95 -13.22 -10.14
CA PHE A 95 -1.73 -13.05 -9.35
C PHE A 95 -1.70 -11.68 -8.67
N ARG A 96 -2.09 -10.62 -9.38
CA ARG A 96 -2.20 -9.27 -8.81
C ARG A 96 -3.20 -9.23 -7.65
N ASP A 97 -4.37 -9.84 -7.84
CA ASP A 97 -5.40 -9.95 -6.80
C ASP A 97 -4.83 -10.65 -5.56
N ARG A 98 -4.10 -11.75 -5.75
CA ARG A 98 -3.47 -12.50 -4.67
C ARG A 98 -2.40 -11.68 -3.93
N VAL A 99 -1.61 -10.88 -4.65
CA VAL A 99 -0.62 -9.98 -4.04
C VAL A 99 -1.31 -8.93 -3.16
N VAL A 100 -2.42 -8.36 -3.64
CA VAL A 100 -3.22 -7.41 -2.86
C VAL A 100 -3.84 -8.10 -1.64
N ASP A 101 -4.39 -9.30 -1.79
CA ASP A 101 -5.00 -10.03 -0.67
C ASP A 101 -3.98 -10.42 0.41
N GLU A 102 -2.75 -10.79 0.05
CA GLU A 102 -1.69 -11.11 1.02
C GLU A 102 -0.95 -9.87 1.55
N GLY A 103 -1.00 -8.75 0.81
CA GLY A 103 -0.26 -7.54 1.11
C GLY A 103 -1.08 -6.35 1.60
N TYR A 104 -2.41 -6.48 1.66
CA TYR A 104 -3.32 -5.47 2.21
C TYR A 104 -3.67 -5.80 3.66
N ASP A 105 -3.43 -4.82 4.53
CA ASP A 105 -3.87 -4.85 5.90
C ASP A 105 -4.50 -3.47 6.23
N PRO A 106 -5.72 -3.38 6.79
CA PRO A 106 -6.33 -2.10 7.10
C PRO A 106 -5.52 -1.22 8.07
N SER A 107 -4.82 -1.82 9.02
CA SER A 107 -3.99 -1.14 10.02
C SER A 107 -2.61 -0.76 9.48
N TYR A 108 -2.03 -1.62 8.63
CA TYR A 108 -0.69 -1.41 8.06
C TYR A 108 -0.69 -0.85 6.62
N GLY A 109 -1.85 -0.69 6.01
CA GLY A 109 -2.05 -0.26 4.63
C GLY A 109 -1.34 -1.15 3.62
N ALA A 110 -0.70 -0.51 2.64
CA ALA A 110 0.07 -1.15 1.58
C ALA A 110 1.48 -1.62 2.01
N ARG A 111 1.89 -1.38 3.27
CA ARG A 111 3.27 -1.71 3.74
C ARG A 111 3.63 -3.19 3.55
N PRO A 112 2.73 -4.16 3.80
CA PRO A 112 3.04 -5.58 3.58
C PRO A 112 3.21 -5.98 2.11
N LEU A 113 2.73 -5.18 1.14
CA LEU A 113 2.81 -5.50 -0.31
C LEU A 113 4.22 -5.86 -0.76
N ARG A 114 5.24 -5.13 -0.30
CA ARG A 114 6.63 -5.41 -0.71
C ARG A 114 7.03 -6.83 -0.35
N ARG A 115 6.65 -7.29 0.84
CA ARG A 115 6.94 -8.64 1.32
C ARG A 115 6.12 -9.68 0.56
N ALA A 116 4.86 -9.39 0.29
CA ALA A 116 3.99 -10.28 -0.51
C ALA A 116 4.56 -10.49 -1.91
N ILE A 117 4.99 -9.42 -2.59
CA ILE A 117 5.63 -9.49 -3.91
C ILE A 117 6.92 -10.31 -3.85
N MET A 118 7.79 -10.03 -2.88
CA MET A 118 9.05 -10.76 -2.73
C MET A 118 8.80 -12.28 -2.56
N LYS A 119 7.90 -12.66 -1.66
CA LYS A 119 7.58 -14.06 -1.38
C LYS A 119 6.87 -14.77 -2.54
N LEU A 120 5.88 -14.12 -3.14
CA LEU A 120 5.05 -14.73 -4.17
C LEU A 120 5.72 -14.76 -5.54
N LEU A 121 6.58 -13.77 -5.84
CA LEU A 121 7.24 -13.65 -7.13
C LEU A 121 8.74 -13.96 -7.02
N GLU A 122 9.51 -13.15 -6.30
CA GLU A 122 10.98 -13.22 -6.31
C GLU A 122 11.50 -14.56 -5.74
N ASP A 123 10.99 -15.01 -4.60
CA ASP A 123 11.39 -16.28 -3.97
C ASP A 123 10.99 -17.47 -4.83
N SER A 124 9.75 -17.47 -5.34
CA SER A 124 9.25 -18.53 -6.24
C SER A 124 10.05 -18.62 -7.54
N MET A 125 10.57 -17.49 -8.04
CA MET A 125 11.47 -17.47 -9.19
C MET A 125 12.86 -18.02 -8.82
N ALA A 126 13.42 -17.60 -7.69
CA ALA A 126 14.72 -18.04 -7.23
C ALA A 126 14.76 -19.57 -7.06
N GLU A 127 13.73 -20.16 -6.45
CA GLU A 127 13.58 -21.62 -6.33
C GLU A 127 13.57 -22.32 -7.70
N LYS A 128 12.80 -21.78 -8.66
CA LYS A 128 12.73 -22.35 -10.01
C LYS A 128 14.05 -22.25 -10.76
N MET A 129 14.82 -21.16 -10.57
CA MET A 129 16.15 -20.98 -11.16
C MET A 129 17.20 -21.91 -10.54
N LEU A 130 17.14 -22.15 -9.23
CA LEU A 130 18.07 -23.01 -8.51
C LEU A 130 17.79 -24.50 -8.75
N GLY A 131 16.52 -24.88 -8.93
CA GLY A 131 16.09 -26.27 -9.17
C GLY A 131 16.49 -26.87 -10.52
N GLY A 132 17.38 -26.24 -11.29
CA GLY A 132 17.94 -26.78 -12.53
C GLY A 132 16.95 -26.81 -13.71
N ARG A 133 15.75 -26.23 -13.58
CA ARG A 133 14.97 -25.89 -14.77
C ARG A 133 15.73 -24.78 -15.49
N ASP A 134 16.33 -25.16 -16.61
CA ASP A 134 17.21 -24.33 -17.43
C ASP A 134 16.53 -23.01 -17.83
N TYR A 135 16.95 -21.92 -17.21
CA TYR A 135 16.68 -20.54 -17.65
C TYR A 135 17.95 -19.88 -18.18
N ARG A 136 19.11 -20.58 -18.22
CA ARG A 136 20.39 -20.02 -18.70
C ARG A 136 20.69 -20.59 -20.09
N GLY A 137 19.91 -20.19 -21.08
CA GLY A 137 20.23 -20.56 -22.47
C GLY A 137 19.24 -20.21 -23.56
N ARG A 138 17.99 -19.82 -23.26
CA ARG A 138 17.03 -19.33 -24.27
C ARG A 138 16.10 -18.26 -23.71
N PHE A 139 16.63 -17.04 -23.53
CA PHE A 139 15.81 -15.82 -23.43
C PHE A 139 15.46 -15.26 -24.81
N SER A 140 15.08 -16.14 -25.73
CA SER A 140 14.37 -15.78 -26.95
C SER A 140 13.00 -16.46 -26.88
N HIS A 141 11.99 -15.67 -26.49
CA HIS A 141 10.55 -15.95 -26.63
C HIS A 141 9.80 -16.82 -25.60
N HIS A 142 10.39 -17.25 -24.48
CA HIS A 142 9.61 -17.98 -23.45
C HIS A 142 8.98 -17.06 -22.40
N ARG A 143 7.76 -16.59 -22.72
CA ARG A 143 6.82 -15.98 -21.77
C ARG A 143 6.57 -16.92 -20.58
N CYS A 144 7.16 -16.63 -19.43
CA CYS A 144 6.74 -17.25 -18.19
C CYS A 144 5.48 -16.54 -17.70
N ARG A 145 4.35 -17.26 -17.69
CA ARG A 145 3.05 -16.78 -17.21
C ARG A 145 2.91 -17.13 -15.73
N TRP A 146 2.73 -16.12 -14.89
CA TRP A 146 2.56 -16.24 -13.44
C TRP A 146 1.16 -15.85 -12.98
#